data_AF-W2JGZ1-F1
#
_entry.id   AF-W2JGZ1-F1
#
_cell.length_a   1.000
_cell.length_b   1.000
_cell.length_c   1.000
_cell.angle_alpha   90.00
_cell.angle_beta   90.00
_cell.angle_gamma   90.00
#
_symmetry.space_group_name_H-M   'P 1'
#
loop_
_entity.id
_entity.type
_entity.pdbx_description
1 polymer ?
#
loop_
_entity_poly.entity_id
_entity_poly.type
_entity_poly.pdbx_seq_one_letter_code
_entity_poly.pdbx_strand_id
1 'polypeptide(L)'
;MPNNKMSSSAVGRRMRPIRATPEALKAQVSQHVPQLVVRPTNHGGETLQVAMGGTAIERSMVNVGSIAVYHVKPVVSTDNKLGKKTTIFAVHVQNAITGRSWVVHRRYSDFMMLRGLIAEHFKLFGDEFPRISGLIDDLYFPKKHKFRHKMGKVVEHRCDAFLEYLMGLHRLLISQNYLVRRDI
;
A
#
# COMPACT_ATOMS: atom_id res chain seq x y z
N MET A 1 15.77 64.47 -4.54
CA MET A 1 15.39 64.44 -3.10
C MET A 1 14.09 65.21 -2.93
N PRO A 2 13.17 64.87 -2.00
CA PRO A 2 12.85 63.55 -1.42
C PRO A 2 11.31 63.27 -1.34
N ASN A 3 10.98 62.00 -1.04
CA ASN A 3 9.92 61.51 -0.12
C ASN A 3 8.41 61.77 -0.37
N ASN A 4 7.43 60.95 0.04
CA ASN A 4 7.31 59.60 0.63
C ASN A 4 5.81 59.32 0.92
N LYS A 5 5.49 58.04 1.18
CA LYS A 5 4.32 57.46 1.90
C LYS A 5 3.02 57.25 1.09
N MET A 6 2.66 56.00 0.78
CA MET A 6 2.03 54.94 1.63
C MET A 6 0.54 55.16 1.91
N SER A 7 -0.26 54.17 1.47
CA SER A 7 -1.26 53.42 2.27
C SER A 7 -2.65 53.23 1.64
N SER A 8 -3.16 52.04 1.94
CA SER A 8 -4.32 51.30 1.45
C SER A 8 -5.69 51.84 1.84
N SER A 9 -6.73 51.40 1.13
CA SER A 9 -7.83 50.55 1.66
C SER A 9 -9.10 50.67 0.78
N ALA A 10 -9.59 49.53 0.28
CA ALA A 10 -10.84 48.88 0.71
C ALA A 10 -12.06 49.21 -0.18
N VAL A 11 -12.25 48.38 -1.22
CA VAL A 11 -13.52 48.27 -1.96
C VAL A 11 -14.39 47.24 -1.24
N GLY A 12 -15.33 47.73 -0.42
CA GLY A 12 -16.36 46.91 0.21
C GLY A 12 -17.51 46.62 -0.76
N ARG A 13 -17.55 45.40 -1.32
CA ARG A 13 -18.76 44.86 -1.95
C ARG A 13 -19.52 43.99 -0.94
N ARG A 14 -20.65 44.51 -0.47
CA ARG A 14 -21.67 43.80 0.32
C ARG A 14 -22.21 42.59 -0.48
N MET A 15 -21.89 41.38 -0.06
CA MET A 15 -22.55 40.15 -0.48
C MET A 15 -23.69 39.85 0.51
N ARG A 16 -24.90 39.64 -0.02
CA ARG A 16 -26.08 39.21 0.76
C ARG A 16 -25.90 37.74 1.18
N PRO A 17 -26.28 37.34 2.40
CA PRO A 17 -26.23 35.94 2.80
C PRO A 17 -27.37 35.13 2.17
N ILE A 18 -27.01 34.04 1.49
CA ILE A 18 -27.95 33.04 0.99
C ILE A 18 -28.45 32.23 2.20
N ARG A 19 -29.75 32.33 2.48
CA ARG A 19 -30.46 31.60 3.53
C ARG A 19 -30.50 30.12 3.15
N ALA A 20 -29.74 29.28 3.86
CA ALA A 20 -29.79 27.83 3.71
C ALA A 20 -31.04 27.26 4.41
N THR A 21 -31.90 26.60 3.65
CA THR A 21 -32.99 25.76 4.15
C THR A 21 -32.43 24.41 4.62
N PRO A 22 -32.98 23.81 5.70
CA PRO A 22 -32.39 22.64 6.37
C PRO A 22 -32.70 21.28 5.70
N GLU A 23 -33.26 21.27 4.49
CA GLU A 23 -33.67 20.03 3.82
C GLU A 23 -32.65 19.48 2.80
N ALA A 24 -31.59 20.25 2.49
CA ALA A 24 -30.57 19.83 1.51
C ALA A 24 -29.41 18.99 2.09
N LEU A 25 -29.39 18.73 3.41
CA LEU A 25 -28.27 18.05 4.10
C LEU A 25 -28.48 16.55 4.37
N LYS A 26 -29.56 15.93 3.88
CA LYS A 26 -29.85 14.51 4.13
C LYS A 26 -29.62 13.55 2.95
N ALA A 27 -29.08 14.01 1.82
CA ALA A 27 -28.94 13.19 0.60
C ALA A 27 -27.51 12.85 0.17
N GLN A 28 -26.48 13.11 0.99
CA GLN A 28 -25.08 12.82 0.62
C GLN A 28 -24.27 12.20 1.75
N VAL A 29 -24.69 11.02 2.23
CA VAL A 29 -23.78 10.07 2.87
C VAL A 29 -24.10 8.67 2.33
N SER A 30 -23.74 8.43 1.08
CA SER A 30 -23.44 7.09 0.60
C SER A 30 -21.94 7.08 0.35
N GLN A 31 -21.18 6.55 1.31
CA GLN A 31 -19.75 6.31 1.17
C GLN A 31 -19.53 5.37 -0.02
N HIS A 32 -19.18 5.94 -1.17
CA HIS A 32 -18.80 5.16 -2.34
C HIS A 32 -17.35 4.68 -2.15
N VAL A 33 -17.19 3.52 -1.53
CA VAL A 33 -15.94 2.76 -1.59
C VAL A 33 -15.80 2.25 -3.02
N PRO A 34 -14.68 2.50 -3.73
CA PRO A 34 -14.48 1.91 -5.05
C PRO A 34 -14.32 0.40 -4.88
N GLN A 35 -15.40 -0.35 -5.09
CA GLN A 35 -15.36 -1.80 -5.16
C GLN A 35 -14.63 -2.14 -6.47
N LEU A 36 -13.49 -2.84 -6.35
CA LEU A 36 -12.73 -3.31 -7.50
C LEU A 36 -13.55 -4.41 -8.21
N VAL A 37 -14.41 -4.00 -9.14
CA VAL A 37 -15.20 -4.93 -9.96
C VAL A 37 -14.27 -5.55 -11.01
N VAL A 38 -13.74 -6.73 -10.70
CA VAL A 38 -13.14 -7.60 -11.71
C VAL A 38 -14.29 -8.17 -12.53
N ARG A 39 -14.49 -7.67 -13.75
CA ARG A 39 -15.46 -8.25 -14.69
C ARG A 39 -14.98 -9.64 -15.11
N PRO A 40 -15.76 -10.72 -14.87
CA PRO A 40 -15.51 -11.98 -15.52
C PRO A 40 -15.89 -11.83 -17.00
N THR A 41 -14.93 -11.94 -17.90
CA THR A 41 -15.23 -12.34 -19.28
C THR A 41 -15.49 -13.82 -19.24
N ASN A 42 -16.75 -14.26 -19.32
CA ASN A 42 -17.16 -15.47 -20.05
C ASN A 42 -18.68 -15.61 -20.10
N HIS A 43 -19.16 -15.95 -21.28
CA HIS A 43 -20.55 -16.23 -21.62
C HIS A 43 -20.99 -17.60 -21.09
N GLY A 44 -22.28 -17.71 -20.75
CA GLY A 44 -22.95 -19.00 -20.53
C GLY A 44 -23.34 -19.22 -19.07
N GLY A 45 -24.65 -19.25 -18.82
CA GLY A 45 -25.22 -19.41 -17.49
C GLY A 45 -24.99 -20.81 -16.92
N GLU A 46 -24.51 -20.81 -15.69
CA GLU A 46 -24.83 -21.78 -14.64
C GLU A 46 -24.54 -21.05 -13.33
N THR A 47 -25.34 -21.32 -12.30
CA THR A 47 -25.23 -20.70 -10.97
C THR A 47 -23.88 -21.01 -10.34
N LEU A 48 -22.87 -20.20 -10.67
CA LEU A 48 -21.56 -20.21 -10.06
C LEU A 48 -21.72 -19.71 -8.62
N GLN A 49 -21.88 -20.66 -7.70
CA GLN A 49 -21.58 -20.42 -6.30
C GLN A 49 -20.16 -19.82 -6.25
N VAL A 50 -20.08 -18.58 -5.78
CA VAL A 50 -18.81 -17.88 -5.61
C VAL A 50 -18.00 -18.68 -4.60
N ALA A 51 -17.04 -19.45 -5.07
CA ALA A 51 -16.13 -20.19 -4.22
C ALA A 51 -15.34 -19.19 -3.37
N MET A 52 -15.66 -19.11 -2.08
CA MET A 52 -14.85 -18.53 -1.02
C MET A 52 -13.57 -19.37 -0.84
N GLY A 53 -12.71 -19.39 -1.86
CA GLY A 53 -11.54 -20.25 -1.92
C GLY A 53 -10.42 -19.55 -2.66
N GLY A 54 -9.49 -19.01 -1.87
CA GLY A 54 -8.32 -18.24 -2.29
C GLY A 54 -7.50 -18.81 -3.44
N THR A 55 -6.61 -17.99 -4.00
CA THR A 55 -5.65 -18.41 -5.05
C THR A 55 -4.92 -19.71 -4.68
N ALA A 56 -4.35 -20.44 -5.65
CA ALA A 56 -3.59 -21.67 -5.36
C ALA A 56 -2.48 -21.45 -4.31
N ILE A 57 -1.98 -20.21 -4.22
CA ILE A 57 -1.06 -19.75 -3.19
C ILE A 57 -1.74 -19.75 -1.82
N GLU A 58 -2.90 -19.10 -1.67
CA GLU A 58 -3.67 -19.08 -0.41
C GLU A 58 -4.05 -20.49 0.06
N ARG A 59 -4.44 -21.39 -0.85
CA ARG A 59 -4.71 -22.80 -0.50
C ARG A 59 -3.45 -23.56 -0.04
N SER A 60 -2.28 -23.10 -0.45
CA SER A 60 -0.99 -23.66 -0.04
C SER A 60 -0.41 -22.99 1.20
N MET A 61 -0.99 -21.86 1.62
CA MET A 61 -0.66 -21.16 2.86
C MET A 61 -1.42 -21.84 4.01
N VAL A 62 -0.78 -22.83 4.64
CA VAL A 62 -1.37 -23.56 5.78
C VAL A 62 -1.64 -22.63 6.96
N ASN A 63 -0.72 -21.73 7.27
CA ASN A 63 -0.85 -20.72 8.32
C ASN A 63 -0.02 -19.48 7.93
N VAL A 64 -0.53 -18.26 8.16
CA VAL A 64 0.22 -17.01 7.94
C VAL A 64 1.51 -16.93 8.75
N GLY A 65 1.53 -17.54 9.95
CA GLY A 65 2.71 -17.62 10.79
C GLY A 65 3.76 -18.62 10.31
N SER A 66 3.41 -19.53 9.40
CA SER A 66 4.36 -20.49 8.81
C SER A 66 5.05 -19.96 7.56
N ILE A 67 4.74 -18.73 7.15
CA ILE A 67 5.32 -18.11 5.97
C ILE A 67 6.56 -17.33 6.38
N ALA A 68 7.60 -17.43 5.57
CA ALA A 68 8.78 -16.61 5.74
C ALA A 68 9.27 -16.07 4.40
N VAL A 69 9.76 -14.83 4.44
CA VAL A 69 10.44 -14.17 3.32
C VAL A 69 11.93 -14.32 3.57
N TYR A 70 12.64 -14.95 2.63
CA TYR A 70 14.06 -15.31 2.83
C TYR A 70 15.01 -14.47 2.00
N HIS A 71 14.60 -14.12 0.78
CA HIS A 71 15.44 -13.38 -0.14
C HIS A 71 14.62 -12.42 -1.00
N VAL A 72 15.21 -11.26 -1.27
CA VAL A 72 14.78 -10.37 -2.35
C VAL A 72 15.95 -10.23 -3.32
N LYS A 73 15.71 -10.51 -4.59
CA LYS A 73 16.75 -10.42 -5.64
C LYS A 73 16.32 -9.46 -6.75
N PRO A 74 17.24 -8.69 -7.33
CA PRO A 74 16.89 -7.85 -8.45
C PRO A 74 16.76 -8.70 -9.72
N VAL A 75 15.70 -8.45 -10.48
CA VAL A 75 15.44 -9.02 -11.79
C VAL A 75 15.30 -7.86 -12.77
N VAL A 76 16.12 -7.83 -13.82
CA VAL A 76 15.99 -6.81 -14.86
C VAL A 76 14.94 -7.29 -15.85
N SER A 77 13.84 -6.54 -15.95
CA SER A 77 12.87 -6.73 -17.04
C SER A 77 13.14 -5.70 -18.13
N THR A 78 13.45 -6.19 -19.32
CA THR A 78 13.44 -5.40 -20.55
C THR A 78 12.01 -5.34 -21.05
N ASP A 79 11.42 -4.14 -21.08
CA ASP A 79 10.18 -3.94 -21.79
C ASP A 79 10.46 -4.01 -23.30
N ASN A 80 10.01 -5.10 -23.94
CA ASN A 80 10.27 -5.42 -25.34
C ASN A 80 9.75 -4.34 -26.31
N LYS A 81 8.79 -3.51 -25.88
CA LYS A 81 8.17 -2.50 -26.76
C LYS A 81 8.95 -1.18 -26.82
N LEU A 82 9.73 -0.85 -25.80
CA LEU A 82 10.36 0.47 -25.64
C LEU A 82 11.86 0.41 -25.32
N GLY A 83 12.44 -0.79 -25.20
CA GLY A 83 13.85 -0.99 -24.82
C GLY A 83 14.19 -0.49 -23.41
N LYS A 84 13.20 -0.02 -22.64
CA LYS A 84 13.39 0.54 -21.30
C LYS A 84 13.59 -0.61 -20.32
N LYS A 85 14.83 -0.74 -19.83
CA LYS A 85 15.16 -1.61 -18.69
C LYS A 85 14.49 -1.07 -17.42
N THR A 86 13.64 -1.90 -16.83
CA THR A 86 13.02 -1.66 -15.52
C THR A 86 13.53 -2.69 -14.52
N THR A 87 13.78 -2.23 -13.29
CA THR A 87 14.17 -3.12 -12.20
C THR A 87 12.92 -3.65 -11.53
N ILE A 88 12.78 -4.98 -11.53
CA ILE A 88 11.81 -5.75 -10.78
C ILE A 88 12.56 -6.44 -9.63
N PHE A 89 11.88 -6.74 -8.55
CA PHE A 89 12.41 -7.47 -7.41
C PHE A 89 11.65 -8.79 -7.29
N ALA A 90 12.38 -9.90 -7.31
CA ALA A 90 11.88 -11.24 -7.03
C ALA A 90 11.93 -11.47 -5.53
N VAL A 91 10.77 -11.58 -4.90
CA VAL A 91 10.59 -11.87 -3.48
C VAL A 91 10.38 -13.37 -3.33
N HIS A 92 11.33 -14.04 -2.69
CA HIS A 92 11.28 -15.47 -2.41
C HIS A 92 10.58 -15.69 -1.07
N VAL A 93 9.47 -16.42 -1.13
CA VAL A 93 8.61 -16.73 0.00
C VAL A 93 8.54 -18.25 0.12
N GLN A 94 8.63 -18.78 1.33
CA GLN A 94 8.47 -20.22 1.58
C GLN A 94 7.60 -20.45 2.80
N ASN A 95 6.80 -21.51 2.72
CA ASN A 95 6.09 -22.06 3.86
C ASN A 95 7.04 -23.01 4.59
N ALA A 96 7.42 -22.65 5.82
CA ALA A 96 8.36 -23.39 6.65
C ALA A 96 7.85 -24.78 7.08
N ILE A 97 6.52 -25.01 7.07
CA ILE A 97 5.93 -26.30 7.42
C ILE A 97 5.94 -27.25 6.22
N THR A 98 5.45 -26.77 5.07
CA THR A 98 5.29 -27.64 3.89
C THR A 98 6.51 -27.66 2.97
N GLY A 99 7.48 -26.77 3.19
CA GLY A 99 8.63 -26.56 2.32
C GLY A 99 8.33 -25.91 0.98
N ARG A 100 7.04 -25.73 0.61
CA ARG A 100 6.63 -25.10 -0.65
C ARG A 100 7.12 -23.66 -0.72
N SER A 101 7.62 -23.26 -1.88
CA SER A 101 8.14 -21.92 -2.13
C SER A 101 7.50 -21.27 -3.35
N TRP A 102 7.47 -19.95 -3.32
CA TRP A 102 6.94 -19.08 -4.38
C TRP A 102 7.90 -17.93 -4.60
N VAL A 103 7.89 -17.42 -5.82
CA VAL A 103 8.60 -16.19 -6.18
C VAL A 103 7.59 -15.18 -6.70
N VAL A 104 7.50 -14.05 -6.01
CA VAL A 104 6.60 -12.96 -6.38
C VAL A 104 7.42 -11.82 -6.96
N HIS A 105 7.07 -11.40 -8.17
CA HIS A 105 7.75 -10.31 -8.86
C HIS A 105 7.03 -8.99 -8.59
N ARG A 106 7.75 -8.00 -8.07
CA ARG A 106 7.21 -6.68 -7.70
C ARG A 106 8.15 -5.56 -8.11
N ARG A 107 7.59 -4.45 -8.58
CA ARG A 107 8.34 -3.22 -8.86
C ARG A 107 8.44 -2.39 -7.58
N TYR A 108 9.39 -1.45 -7.54
CA TYR A 108 9.52 -0.49 -6.42
C TYR A 108 8.19 0.22 -6.07
N SER A 109 7.38 0.55 -7.08
CA SER A 109 6.05 1.17 -6.89
C SER A 109 5.10 0.30 -6.08
N ASP A 110 5.20 -1.01 -6.19
CA ASP A 110 4.28 -1.95 -5.54
C ASP A 110 4.62 -2.04 -4.04
N PHE A 111 5.92 -1.97 -3.69
CA PHE A 111 6.35 -1.84 -2.29
C PHE A 111 5.92 -0.50 -1.68
N MET A 112 6.01 0.59 -2.44
CA MET A 112 5.51 1.91 -2.00
C MET A 112 4.02 1.88 -1.72
N MET A 113 3.25 1.22 -2.59
CA MET A 113 1.82 1.05 -2.43
C MET A 113 1.51 0.23 -1.18
N LEU A 114 2.17 -0.91 -0.98
CA LEU A 114 2.04 -1.71 0.23
C LEU A 114 2.31 -0.89 1.49
N ARG A 115 3.43 -0.15 1.52
CA ARG A 115 3.76 0.73 2.66
C ARG A 115 2.67 1.78 2.91
N GLY A 116 2.12 2.38 1.87
CA GLY A 116 1.03 3.35 1.99
C GLY A 116 -0.24 2.74 2.57
N LEU A 117 -0.62 1.55 2.10
CA LEU A 117 -1.80 0.82 2.62
C LEU A 117 -1.64 0.46 4.10
N ILE A 118 -0.46 -0.03 4.49
CA ILE A 118 -0.15 -0.36 5.88
C ILE A 118 -0.20 0.90 6.75
N ALA A 119 0.43 1.99 6.32
CA ALA A 119 0.44 3.24 7.06
C ALA A 119 -0.98 3.81 7.25
N GLU A 120 -1.81 3.80 6.21
CA GLU A 120 -3.20 4.27 6.34
C GLU A 120 -4.05 3.36 7.24
N HIS A 121 -3.85 2.03 7.21
CA HIS A 121 -4.50 1.12 8.15
C HIS A 121 -4.17 1.49 9.61
N PHE A 122 -2.89 1.62 9.95
CA PHE A 122 -2.49 1.97 11.32
C PHE A 122 -2.77 3.43 11.69
N LYS A 123 -2.99 4.32 10.72
CA LYS A 123 -3.50 5.66 10.99
C LYS A 123 -4.98 5.67 11.35
N LEU A 124 -5.78 4.78 10.76
CA LEU A 124 -7.22 4.66 11.06
C LEU A 124 -7.49 3.88 12.35
N PHE A 125 -6.72 2.82 12.60
CA PHE A 125 -6.93 1.89 13.71
C PHE A 125 -5.80 1.93 14.75
N GLY A 126 -4.94 2.93 14.70
CA GLY A 126 -3.72 3.01 15.52
C GLY A 126 -3.98 2.98 17.02
N ASP A 127 -5.09 3.57 17.46
CA ASP A 127 -5.51 3.58 18.88
C ASP A 127 -5.83 2.16 19.40
N GLU A 128 -6.22 1.24 18.52
CA GLU A 128 -6.45 -0.16 18.86
C GLU A 128 -5.13 -0.95 18.98
N PHE A 129 -4.06 -0.43 18.36
CA PHE A 129 -2.74 -1.06 18.27
C PHE A 129 -1.59 -0.08 18.53
N PRO A 130 -1.58 0.70 19.63
CA PRO A 130 -0.67 1.85 19.79
C PRO A 130 0.81 1.46 19.71
N ARG A 131 1.16 0.29 20.25
CA ARG A 131 2.52 -0.24 20.18
C ARG A 131 2.92 -0.69 18.77
N ILE A 132 2.01 -1.32 18.02
CA ILE A 132 2.31 -1.78 16.67
C ILE A 132 2.37 -0.58 15.72
N SER A 133 1.46 0.38 15.86
CA SER A 133 1.46 1.60 15.06
C SER A 133 2.80 2.33 15.13
N GLY A 134 3.34 2.53 16.34
CA GLY A 134 4.68 3.13 16.50
C GLY A 134 5.79 2.31 15.82
N LEU A 135 5.76 0.97 15.96
CA LEU A 135 6.75 0.10 15.33
C LEU A 135 6.66 0.11 13.79
N ILE A 136 5.46 0.26 13.23
CA ILE A 136 5.25 0.36 11.78
C ILE A 136 5.90 1.63 11.22
N ASP A 137 5.82 2.74 11.97
CA ASP A 137 6.47 3.99 11.60
C ASP A 137 8.00 3.91 11.68
N ASP A 138 8.52 3.13 12.63
CA ASP A 138 9.96 2.89 12.82
C ASP A 138 10.56 1.93 11.78
N LEU A 139 9.75 1.17 11.04
CA LEU A 139 10.25 0.27 9.99
C LEU A 139 10.95 1.07 8.88
N TYR A 140 12.24 0.81 8.72
CA TYR A 140 13.02 1.40 7.64
C TYR A 140 12.45 1.02 6.26
N PHE A 141 12.33 2.02 5.38
CA PHE A 141 11.95 1.81 3.99
C PHE A 141 12.88 2.59 3.05
N PRO A 142 13.43 1.96 2.00
CA PRO A 142 14.41 2.60 1.14
C PRO A 142 13.79 3.72 0.31
N LYS A 143 14.34 4.94 0.43
CA LYS A 143 13.81 6.14 -0.25
C LYS A 143 13.98 6.07 -1.78
N LYS A 144 13.14 6.81 -2.49
CA LYS A 144 13.23 6.94 -3.96
C LYS A 144 14.43 7.82 -4.33
N HIS A 145 15.48 7.21 -4.87
CA HIS A 145 16.61 7.97 -5.43
C HIS A 145 16.21 8.60 -6.79
N LYS A 146 16.30 9.92 -6.92
CA LYS A 146 15.91 10.62 -8.16
C LYS A 146 16.82 10.25 -9.35
N PHE A 147 18.14 10.23 -9.14
CA PHE A 147 19.12 10.10 -10.23
C PHE A 147 19.79 8.72 -10.34
N ARG A 148 19.96 7.99 -9.23
CA ARG A 148 20.77 6.76 -9.17
C ARG A 148 19.96 5.48 -9.01
N HIS A 149 18.67 5.50 -9.30
CA HIS A 149 17.75 4.39 -9.00
C HIS A 149 18.03 3.08 -9.76
N LYS A 150 18.87 3.10 -10.80
CA LYS A 150 19.29 1.92 -11.58
C LYS A 150 20.73 1.47 -11.29
N MET A 151 21.43 2.16 -10.40
CA MET A 151 22.82 1.85 -10.07
C MET A 151 22.87 0.59 -9.21
N GLY A 152 23.79 -0.34 -9.51
CA GLY A 152 23.88 -1.65 -8.86
C GLY A 152 23.79 -1.57 -7.33
N LYS A 153 24.64 -0.74 -6.71
CA LYS A 153 24.63 -0.51 -5.25
C LYS A 153 23.29 -0.03 -4.69
N VAL A 154 22.56 0.81 -5.42
CA VAL A 154 21.23 1.29 -4.99
C VAL A 154 20.19 0.18 -5.09
N VAL A 155 20.33 -0.69 -6.08
CA VAL A 155 19.45 -1.84 -6.27
C VAL A 155 19.71 -2.91 -5.22
N GLU A 156 20.98 -3.19 -4.91
CA GLU A 156 21.40 -4.11 -3.83
C GLU A 156 20.88 -3.63 -2.48
N HIS A 157 21.17 -2.38 -2.10
CA HIS A 157 20.62 -1.77 -0.87
C HIS A 157 19.10 -1.89 -0.76
N ARG A 158 18.39 -1.73 -1.88
CA ARG A 158 16.93 -1.89 -1.91
C ARG A 158 16.50 -3.33 -1.67
N CYS A 159 17.24 -4.32 -2.17
CA CYS A 159 16.92 -5.72 -1.93
C CYS A 159 16.99 -6.04 -0.43
N ASP A 160 18.07 -5.63 0.22
CA ASP A 160 18.28 -5.84 1.66
C ASP A 160 17.21 -5.10 2.47
N ALA A 161 16.99 -3.81 2.17
CA ALA A 161 16.00 -3.00 2.85
C ALA A 161 14.56 -3.50 2.65
N PHE A 162 14.22 -4.03 1.46
CA PHE A 162 12.91 -4.64 1.24
C PHE A 162 12.75 -5.96 1.96
N LEU A 163 13.80 -6.77 2.05
CA LEU A 163 13.78 -8.00 2.83
C LEU A 163 13.52 -7.69 4.31
N GLU A 164 14.31 -6.78 4.89
CA GLU A 164 14.14 -6.36 6.29
C GLU A 164 12.76 -5.77 6.55
N TYR A 165 12.28 -4.89 5.67
CA TYR A 165 10.95 -4.30 5.78
C TYR A 165 9.85 -5.37 5.77
N LEU A 166 9.89 -6.31 4.80
CA LEU A 166 8.88 -7.37 4.71
C LEU A 166 8.93 -8.33 5.90
N MET A 167 10.13 -8.69 6.38
CA MET A 167 10.28 -9.53 7.56
C MET A 167 9.78 -8.83 8.82
N GLY A 168 10.12 -7.55 9.01
CA GLY A 168 9.66 -6.75 10.13
C GLY A 168 8.14 -6.59 10.12
N LEU A 169 7.58 -6.19 8.97
CA LEU A 169 6.14 -6.07 8.78
C LEU A 169 5.41 -7.38 9.05
N HIS A 170 5.89 -8.49 8.48
CA HIS A 170 5.27 -9.81 8.67
C HIS A 170 5.25 -10.21 10.15
N ARG A 171 6.35 -10.01 10.89
CA ARG A 171 6.42 -10.26 12.34
C ARG A 171 5.39 -9.45 13.13
N LEU A 172 5.20 -8.18 12.78
CA LEU A 172 4.20 -7.33 13.44
C LEU A 172 2.77 -7.83 13.16
N LEU A 173 2.47 -8.19 11.91
CA LEU A 173 1.14 -8.64 11.49
C LEU A 173 0.78 -10.06 11.97
N ILE A 174 1.75 -10.91 12.31
CA ILE A 174 1.49 -12.21 12.94
C ILE A 174 1.59 -12.16 14.47
N SER A 175 1.88 -10.99 15.05
CA SER A 175 1.94 -10.85 16.50
C SER A 175 0.55 -11.06 17.10
N GLN A 176 0.49 -11.69 18.28
CA GLN A 176 -0.78 -11.91 18.98
C GLN A 176 -1.53 -10.60 19.24
N ASN A 177 -0.79 -9.52 19.51
CA ASN A 177 -1.35 -8.18 19.70
C ASN A 177 -2.14 -7.68 18.48
N TYR A 178 -1.73 -8.07 17.27
CA TYR A 178 -2.47 -7.77 16.05
C TYR A 178 -3.61 -8.78 15.84
N LEU A 179 -3.31 -10.08 15.93
CA LEU A 179 -4.24 -11.15 15.58
C LEU A 179 -5.52 -11.17 16.43
N VAL A 180 -5.45 -10.78 17.70
CA VAL A 180 -6.60 -10.75 18.61
C VAL A 180 -7.65 -9.71 18.21
N ARG A 181 -7.28 -8.67 17.47
CA ARG A 181 -8.16 -7.54 17.10
C ARG A 181 -8.23 -7.31 15.59
N ARG A 182 -7.72 -8.23 14.77
CA ARG A 182 -7.62 -8.05 13.31
C ARG A 182 -8.97 -7.98 12.59
N ASP A 183 -10.04 -8.40 13.24
CA ASP A 183 -11.40 -8.51 12.68
C ASP A 183 -12.24 -7.23 12.94
N ILE A 184 -11.62 -6.21 13.55
CA ILE A 184 -12.17 -4.86 13.75
C ILE A 184 -11.79 -4.00 12.53
#